data_AF-A0A1G6LPC0-F1
#
_entry.id   AF-A0A1G6LPC0-F1
#
_cell.length_a   1.000
_cell.length_b   1.000
_cell.length_c   1.000
_cell.angle_alpha   90.00
_cell.angle_beta   90.00
_cell.angle_gamma   90.00
#
_symmetry.space_group_name_H-M   'P 1'
#
loop_
_entity.id
_entity.type
_entity.pdbx_description
1 polymer ?
#
loop_
_entity_poly.entity_id
_entity_poly.type
_entity_poly.pdbx_seq_one_letter_code
_entity_poly.pdbx_strand_id
1 'polypeptide(L)'
;MHTENATCPNPALVELLQEQLELLRVALFVATQGPAEMAGTQLHCSLEPSVVSASQPIAMCAGQSVSTILRCLDWRGIPVRDLYPIARSAVESFINAAFLVSQDNATSERALRYVKFGYWKQHNRNVGEGLFSLKLSSSGLPAGSTPAEFEEFTGKGQDTWTKLSLPSRINRVGQAAGRKAGSRLLAAYALIYSVSSEVIHGSPFGVSYFYSARAPASVEEFQKATVHQVEDILVAVAHAAAGYLSTFFTYQSMEVAVAAEQDIFNKLMAIEGVDPQ
;
A
#
# COMPACT_ATOMS: atom_id res chain seq x y z
N MET A 1 26.26 2.41 -17.86
CA MET A 1 26.28 3.34 -19.01
C MET A 1 24.84 3.75 -19.30
N HIS A 2 24.28 4.63 -18.46
CA HIS A 2 23.00 5.31 -18.68
C HIS A 2 23.18 6.72 -18.12
N THR A 3 23.71 7.59 -18.96
CA THR A 3 23.83 9.03 -18.71
C THR A 3 23.17 9.71 -19.89
N GLU A 4 21.84 9.78 -19.84
CA GLU A 4 21.09 10.78 -20.59
C GLU A 4 20.22 11.54 -19.58
N ASN A 5 20.12 12.85 -19.80
CA ASN A 5 19.41 13.81 -18.98
C ASN A 5 17.94 13.41 -18.76
N ALA A 6 17.65 12.59 -17.76
CA ALA A 6 16.28 12.28 -17.38
C ALA A 6 15.64 13.54 -16.78
N THR A 7 14.97 14.32 -17.63
CA THR A 7 14.14 15.45 -17.21
C THR A 7 12.78 15.00 -16.71
N CYS A 8 12.39 13.75 -17.00
CA CYS A 8 11.13 13.12 -16.65
C CYS A 8 11.33 11.64 -16.27
N PRO A 9 10.47 11.07 -15.42
CA PRO A 9 10.45 9.64 -15.14
C PRO A 9 10.20 8.80 -16.40
N ASN A 10 10.69 7.56 -16.41
CA ASN A 10 10.49 6.59 -17.49
C ASN A 10 9.00 6.47 -17.93
N PRO A 11 8.65 6.87 -19.17
CA PRO A 11 7.28 6.82 -19.67
C PRO A 11 6.65 5.42 -19.67
N ALA A 12 7.44 4.37 -19.89
CA ALA A 12 6.95 2.99 -19.90
C ALA A 12 6.45 2.57 -18.52
N LEU A 13 7.07 3.07 -17.44
CA LEU A 13 6.64 2.79 -16.07
C LEU A 13 5.33 3.52 -15.73
N VAL A 14 5.14 4.72 -16.29
CA VAL A 14 3.89 5.49 -16.16
C VAL A 14 2.74 4.77 -16.85
N GLU A 15 2.95 4.32 -18.09
CA GLU A 15 1.96 3.54 -18.85
C GLU A 15 1.60 2.25 -18.12
N LEU A 16 2.60 1.51 -17.63
CA LEU A 16 2.40 0.29 -16.85
C LEU A 16 1.52 0.51 -15.62
N LEU A 17 1.77 1.58 -14.85
CA LEU A 17 0.96 1.90 -13.68
C LEU A 17 -0.48 2.28 -14.06
N GLN A 18 -0.69 2.94 -15.20
CA GLN A 18 -2.04 3.20 -15.71
C GLN A 18 -2.76 1.90 -16.06
N GLU A 19 -2.09 0.94 -16.69
CA GLU A 19 -2.66 -0.40 -16.95
C GLU A 19 -3.02 -1.13 -15.65
N GLN A 20 -2.16 -1.06 -14.63
CA GLN A 20 -2.46 -1.63 -13.31
C GLN A 20 -3.64 -0.94 -12.62
N LEU A 21 -3.78 0.37 -12.75
CA LEU A 21 -4.92 1.12 -12.21
C LEU A 21 -6.23 0.76 -12.91
N GLU A 22 -6.21 0.52 -14.23
CA GLU A 22 -7.39 0.00 -14.93
C GLU A 22 -7.76 -1.40 -14.46
N LEU A 23 -6.78 -2.27 -14.24
CA LEU A 23 -7.04 -3.61 -13.72
C LEU A 23 -7.54 -3.56 -12.26
N LEU A 24 -7.04 -2.63 -11.45
CA LEU A 24 -7.56 -2.34 -10.12
C LEU A 24 -9.01 -1.86 -10.17
N ARG A 25 -9.36 -1.00 -11.14
CA ARG A 25 -10.74 -0.55 -11.35
C ARG A 25 -11.66 -1.73 -11.65
N VAL A 26 -11.23 -2.69 -12.48
CA VAL A 26 -11.99 -3.93 -12.74
C VAL A 26 -12.17 -4.74 -11.46
N ALA A 27 -11.10 -4.97 -10.69
CA ALA A 27 -11.16 -5.70 -9.42
C ALA A 27 -12.17 -5.07 -8.44
N LEU A 28 -12.09 -3.75 -8.24
CA LEU A 28 -12.98 -2.99 -7.38
C LEU A 28 -14.43 -3.05 -7.86
N PHE A 29 -14.66 -2.94 -9.17
CA PHE A 29 -15.99 -3.01 -9.76
C PHE A 29 -16.60 -4.40 -9.53
N VAL A 30 -15.87 -5.46 -9.87
CA VAL A 30 -16.32 -6.85 -9.69
C VAL A 30 -16.66 -7.15 -8.24
N ALA A 31 -15.87 -6.62 -7.30
CA ALA A 31 -16.09 -6.83 -5.88
C ALA A 31 -17.29 -6.07 -5.31
N THR A 32 -17.62 -4.88 -5.84
CA THR A 32 -18.56 -3.95 -5.18
C THR A 32 -19.82 -3.63 -5.96
N GLN A 33 -19.81 -3.77 -7.29
CA GLN A 33 -20.92 -3.39 -8.18
C GLN A 33 -21.57 -4.59 -8.86
N GLY A 34 -20.86 -5.72 -8.96
CA GLY A 34 -21.35 -6.94 -9.59
C GLY A 34 -20.46 -7.42 -10.74
N PRO A 35 -20.90 -8.43 -11.51
CA PRO A 35 -20.06 -9.06 -12.53
C PRO A 35 -19.57 -8.09 -13.61
N ALA A 36 -18.37 -8.37 -14.15
CA ALA A 36 -17.80 -7.62 -15.27
C ALA A 36 -17.27 -8.56 -16.35
N GLU A 37 -17.37 -8.15 -17.61
CA GLU A 37 -16.81 -8.91 -18.73
C GLU A 37 -15.35 -8.51 -19.00
N MET A 38 -14.47 -9.50 -19.13
CA MET A 38 -13.09 -9.31 -19.53
C MET A 38 -12.68 -10.42 -20.51
N ALA A 39 -12.23 -10.04 -21.71
CA ALA A 39 -11.86 -10.95 -22.79
C ALA A 39 -12.90 -12.06 -23.05
N GLY A 40 -14.20 -11.70 -23.07
CA GLY A 40 -15.31 -12.64 -23.30
C GLY A 40 -15.65 -13.55 -22.12
N THR A 41 -15.01 -13.35 -20.96
CA THR A 41 -15.28 -14.12 -19.72
C THR A 41 -15.94 -13.22 -18.67
N GLN A 42 -16.97 -13.73 -18.02
CA GLN A 42 -17.62 -13.06 -16.90
C GLN A 42 -16.82 -13.29 -15.60
N LEU A 43 -16.39 -12.20 -14.97
CA LEU A 43 -15.71 -12.21 -13.69
C LEU A 43 -16.74 -12.05 -12.57
N HIS A 44 -16.68 -12.92 -11.56
CA HIS A 44 -17.60 -12.91 -10.42
C HIS A 44 -16.83 -12.85 -9.11
N CYS A 45 -17.21 -11.92 -8.23
CA CYS A 45 -16.69 -11.88 -6.87
C CYS A 45 -17.37 -12.96 -6.01
N SER A 46 -16.57 -13.80 -5.35
CA SER A 46 -17.05 -14.81 -4.40
C SER A 46 -16.60 -14.53 -2.96
N LEU A 47 -16.03 -13.35 -2.69
CA LEU A 47 -15.59 -12.97 -1.35
C LEU A 47 -16.79 -12.73 -0.43
N GLU A 48 -16.62 -13.10 0.83
CA GLU A 48 -17.61 -12.81 1.87
C GLU A 48 -17.85 -11.29 2.00
N PRO A 49 -19.07 -10.84 2.32
CA PRO A 49 -19.39 -9.41 2.42
C PRO A 49 -18.50 -8.63 3.39
N SER A 50 -18.08 -9.27 4.49
CA SER A 50 -17.18 -8.64 5.46
C SER A 50 -15.77 -8.41 4.89
N VAL A 51 -15.28 -9.37 4.09
CA VAL A 51 -13.99 -9.28 3.39
C VAL A 51 -14.03 -8.16 2.36
N VAL A 52 -15.09 -8.08 1.56
CA VAL A 52 -15.31 -6.98 0.61
C VAL A 52 -15.31 -5.62 1.34
N SER A 53 -16.10 -5.52 2.40
CA SER A 53 -16.25 -4.28 3.18
C SER A 53 -14.96 -3.82 3.85
N ALA A 54 -14.11 -4.75 4.30
CA ALA A 54 -12.84 -4.43 4.96
C ALA A 54 -11.73 -4.13 3.95
N SER A 55 -11.63 -4.88 2.85
CA SER A 55 -10.48 -4.84 1.94
C SER A 55 -10.60 -3.83 0.80
N GLN A 56 -11.77 -3.69 0.18
CA GLN A 56 -11.91 -2.90 -1.05
C GLN A 56 -11.76 -1.39 -0.84
N PRO A 57 -12.24 -0.77 0.25
CA PRO A 57 -11.95 0.63 0.54
C PRO A 57 -10.45 0.90 0.70
N ILE A 58 -9.70 -0.05 1.28
CA ILE A 58 -8.25 0.06 1.44
C ILE A 58 -7.55 0.00 0.07
N ALA A 59 -7.95 -0.93 -0.79
CA ALA A 59 -7.41 -1.04 -2.16
C ALA A 59 -7.72 0.22 -3.00
N MET A 60 -8.92 0.78 -2.87
CA MET A 60 -9.30 2.04 -3.50
C MET A 60 -8.42 3.21 -3.02
N CYS A 61 -8.18 3.32 -1.70
CA CYS A 61 -7.27 4.32 -1.14
C CYS A 61 -5.83 4.17 -1.68
N ALA A 62 -5.37 2.93 -1.86
CA ALA A 62 -4.07 2.65 -2.47
C ALA A 62 -4.00 3.16 -3.92
N GLY A 63 -4.99 2.82 -4.75
CA GLY A 63 -5.09 3.29 -6.14
C GLY A 63 -5.18 4.82 -6.25
N GLN A 64 -5.90 5.47 -5.34
CA GLN A 64 -5.95 6.93 -5.25
C GLN A 64 -4.58 7.54 -4.90
N SER A 65 -3.81 6.89 -4.01
CA SER A 65 -2.46 7.32 -3.66
C SER A 65 -1.50 7.20 -4.85
N VAL A 66 -1.58 6.10 -5.62
CA VAL A 66 -0.84 5.94 -6.88
C VAL A 66 -1.23 7.02 -7.90
N SER A 67 -2.53 7.28 -8.06
CA SER A 67 -3.02 8.34 -8.95
C SER A 67 -2.50 9.73 -8.54
N THR A 68 -2.33 9.97 -7.25
CA THR A 68 -1.74 11.21 -6.72
C THR A 68 -0.27 11.33 -7.09
N ILE A 69 0.52 10.24 -6.94
CA ILE A 69 1.92 10.21 -7.37
C ILE A 69 2.04 10.49 -8.87
N LEU A 70 1.19 9.88 -9.70
CA LEU A 70 1.16 10.10 -11.15
C LEU A 70 0.82 11.55 -11.55
N ARG A 71 0.11 12.29 -10.70
CA ARG A 71 -0.15 13.73 -10.92
C ARG A 71 1.01 14.64 -10.53
N CYS A 72 1.99 14.10 -9.80
CA CYS A 72 3.16 14.81 -9.30
C CYS A 72 4.45 14.43 -10.05
N LEU A 73 4.35 13.81 -11.24
CA LEU A 73 5.51 13.34 -12.02
C LEU A 73 6.44 14.45 -12.51
N ASP A 74 5.96 15.70 -12.52
CA ASP A 74 6.72 16.89 -12.87
C ASP A 74 7.44 17.53 -11.68
N TRP A 75 7.18 17.06 -10.45
CA TRP A 75 7.82 17.60 -9.25
C TRP A 75 9.32 17.33 -9.25
N ARG A 76 10.11 18.36 -8.93
CA ARG A 76 11.58 18.29 -8.85
C ARG A 76 12.07 18.95 -7.58
N GLY A 77 13.17 18.43 -7.03
CA GLY A 77 13.78 18.94 -5.82
C GLY A 77 12.93 18.65 -4.57
N ILE A 78 12.86 19.62 -3.65
CA ILE A 78 12.30 19.44 -2.30
C ILE A 78 10.90 18.79 -2.27
N PRO A 79 9.93 19.18 -3.12
CA PRO A 79 8.58 18.60 -3.09
C PRO A 79 8.54 17.07 -3.29
N VAL A 80 9.52 16.47 -3.97
CA VAL A 80 9.58 15.01 -4.17
C VAL A 80 9.65 14.26 -2.85
N ARG A 81 10.14 14.89 -1.77
CA ARG A 81 10.14 14.32 -0.41
C ARG A 81 8.76 13.86 0.02
N ASP A 82 7.71 14.60 -0.36
CA ASP A 82 6.33 14.33 0.06
C ASP A 82 5.73 13.13 -0.69
N LEU A 83 6.38 12.63 -1.74
CA LEU A 83 5.96 11.40 -2.42
C LEU A 83 6.31 10.15 -1.62
N TYR A 84 7.33 10.17 -0.75
CA TYR A 84 7.66 9.03 0.12
C TYR A 84 6.52 8.60 1.06
N PRO A 85 5.87 9.52 1.83
CA PRO A 85 4.71 9.14 2.63
C PRO A 85 3.53 8.64 1.79
N ILE A 86 3.27 9.24 0.62
CA ILE A 86 2.17 8.82 -0.26
C ILE A 86 2.44 7.41 -0.81
N ALA A 87 3.67 7.14 -1.25
CA ALA A 87 4.09 5.83 -1.73
C ALA A 87 4.02 4.77 -0.64
N ARG A 88 4.51 5.05 0.56
CA ARG A 88 4.41 4.14 1.71
C ARG A 88 2.94 3.83 2.03
N SER A 89 2.08 4.84 2.04
CA SER A 89 0.64 4.67 2.25
C SER A 89 0.02 3.77 1.19
N ALA A 90 0.39 3.93 -0.09
CA ALA A 90 -0.07 3.06 -1.17
C ALA A 90 0.37 1.60 -0.97
N VAL A 91 1.67 1.39 -0.72
CA VAL A 91 2.25 0.05 -0.53
C VAL A 91 1.65 -0.67 0.67
N GLU A 92 1.56 -0.03 1.83
CA GLU A 92 0.96 -0.64 3.02
C GLU A 92 -0.54 -0.91 2.83
N SER A 93 -1.25 -0.02 2.14
CA SER A 93 -2.67 -0.23 1.82
C SER A 93 -2.87 -1.44 0.92
N PHE A 94 -2.08 -1.60 -0.16
CA PHE A 94 -2.16 -2.78 -1.00
C PHE A 94 -1.82 -4.08 -0.24
N ILE A 95 -0.78 -4.07 0.61
CA ILE A 95 -0.45 -5.23 1.47
C ILE A 95 -1.63 -5.59 2.39
N ASN A 96 -2.28 -4.59 3.00
CA ASN A 96 -3.41 -4.80 3.89
C ASN A 96 -4.64 -5.33 3.18
N ALA A 97 -4.95 -4.76 2.01
CA ALA A 97 -6.07 -5.22 1.21
C ALA A 97 -5.83 -6.66 0.72
N ALA A 98 -4.63 -6.98 0.23
CA ALA A 98 -4.25 -8.33 -0.17
C ALA A 98 -4.36 -9.32 1.00
N PHE A 99 -3.85 -8.94 2.18
CA PHE A 99 -3.95 -9.75 3.38
C PHE A 99 -5.40 -10.05 3.76
N LEU A 100 -6.27 -9.04 3.80
CA LEU A 100 -7.69 -9.23 4.14
C LEU A 100 -8.42 -10.11 3.14
N VAL A 101 -8.14 -9.95 1.84
CA VAL A 101 -8.68 -10.81 0.77
C VAL A 101 -8.31 -12.27 0.99
N SER A 102 -7.10 -12.54 1.46
CA SER A 102 -6.53 -13.88 1.52
C SER A 102 -6.62 -14.57 2.89
N GLN A 103 -7.35 -13.99 3.86
CA GLN A 103 -7.56 -14.57 5.19
C GLN A 103 -9.01 -15.05 5.39
N ASP A 104 -9.27 -15.64 6.55
CA ASP A 104 -10.62 -15.99 6.97
C ASP A 104 -11.53 -14.77 7.19
N ASN A 105 -12.83 -15.02 7.13
CA ASN A 105 -13.86 -14.00 7.35
C ASN A 105 -13.73 -13.35 8.75
N ALA A 106 -13.34 -14.12 9.78
CA ALA A 106 -13.18 -13.62 11.15
C ALA A 106 -12.16 -12.49 11.27
N THR A 107 -11.06 -12.55 10.50
CA THR A 107 -10.07 -11.46 10.44
C THR A 107 -10.68 -10.16 9.91
N SER A 108 -11.50 -10.24 8.87
CA SER A 108 -12.17 -9.09 8.27
C SER A 108 -13.26 -8.51 9.18
N GLU A 109 -14.05 -9.37 9.83
CA GLU A 109 -15.03 -8.92 10.83
C GLU A 109 -14.37 -8.21 12.01
N ARG A 110 -13.23 -8.72 12.50
CA ARG A 110 -12.45 -8.02 13.54
C ARG A 110 -11.95 -6.67 13.04
N ALA A 111 -11.48 -6.56 11.80
CA ALA A 111 -11.06 -5.28 11.22
C ALA A 111 -12.21 -4.27 11.17
N LEU A 112 -13.43 -4.70 10.83
CA LEU A 112 -14.62 -3.84 10.83
C LEU A 112 -15.02 -3.39 12.25
N ARG A 113 -14.93 -4.26 13.26
CA ARG A 113 -15.14 -3.85 14.67
C ARG A 113 -14.06 -2.90 15.15
N TYR A 114 -12.82 -3.09 14.70
CA TYR A 114 -11.72 -2.18 14.99
C TYR A 114 -11.95 -0.77 14.44
N VAL A 115 -12.64 -0.60 13.31
CA VAL A 115 -13.01 0.74 12.81
C VAL A 115 -13.80 1.51 13.88
N LYS A 116 -14.82 0.90 14.49
CA LYS A 116 -15.63 1.52 15.56
C LYS A 116 -14.77 1.84 16.79
N PHE A 117 -13.95 0.88 17.21
CA PHE A 117 -13.02 1.10 18.32
C PHE A 117 -12.02 2.23 18.02
N GLY A 118 -11.49 2.31 16.81
CA GLY A 118 -10.57 3.34 16.36
C GLY A 118 -11.18 4.74 16.47
N TYR A 119 -12.41 4.92 16.00
CA TYR A 119 -13.16 6.18 16.17
C TYR A 119 -13.31 6.56 17.65
N TRP A 120 -13.69 5.61 18.50
CA TRP A 120 -13.80 5.85 19.93
C TRP A 120 -12.44 6.21 20.57
N LYS A 121 -11.39 5.43 20.28
CA LYS A 121 -10.02 5.60 20.81
C LYS A 121 -9.42 6.94 20.40
N GLN A 122 -9.73 7.44 19.20
CA GLN A 122 -9.28 8.77 18.77
C GLN A 122 -9.84 9.92 19.61
N HIS A 123 -10.89 9.68 20.38
CA HIS A 123 -11.43 10.68 21.30
C HIS A 123 -11.27 10.28 22.77
N ASN A 124 -10.74 9.08 23.04
CA ASN A 124 -10.63 8.49 24.38
C ASN A 124 -9.29 7.76 24.50
N ARG A 125 -8.21 8.51 24.76
CA ARG A 125 -6.85 7.97 24.91
C ARG A 125 -5.99 8.78 25.87
N ASN A 126 -4.98 8.11 26.43
CA ASN A 126 -3.88 8.78 27.10
C ASN A 126 -2.72 8.94 26.10
N VAL A 127 -2.09 10.11 26.10
CA VAL A 127 -0.94 10.43 25.25
C VAL A 127 0.19 10.90 26.15
N GLY A 128 1.42 10.46 25.87
CA GLY A 128 2.60 10.83 26.64
C GLY A 128 2.76 10.04 27.94
N GLU A 129 3.78 10.41 28.73
CA GLU A 129 4.21 9.67 29.92
C GLU A 129 4.59 10.63 31.05
N GLY A 130 4.38 10.19 32.30
CA GLY A 130 4.76 10.94 33.50
C GLY A 130 4.17 12.36 33.54
N LEU A 131 5.04 13.34 33.78
CA LEU A 131 4.68 14.77 33.82
C LEU A 131 4.12 15.28 32.49
N PHE A 132 4.52 14.68 31.38
CA PHE A 132 4.11 15.06 30.03
C PHE A 132 3.05 14.09 29.50
N SER A 133 1.99 13.89 30.30
CA SER A 133 0.84 13.08 29.89
C SER A 133 -0.42 13.92 29.75
N LEU A 134 -1.20 13.62 28.73
CA LEU A 134 -2.50 14.23 28.45
C LEU A 134 -3.54 13.13 28.31
N LYS A 135 -4.68 13.31 28.99
CA LYS A 135 -5.86 12.47 28.81
C LYS A 135 -6.88 13.17 27.93
N LEU A 136 -7.26 12.52 26.84
CA LEU A 136 -8.36 12.91 25.98
C LEU A 136 -9.57 12.04 26.32
N SER A 137 -10.73 12.65 26.56
CA SER A 137 -12.00 11.94 26.79
C SER A 137 -13.16 12.76 26.25
N SER A 138 -13.90 12.20 25.30
CA SER A 138 -15.22 12.67 24.90
C SER A 138 -16.36 11.81 25.44
N SER A 139 -16.02 10.63 26.00
CA SER A 139 -16.99 9.78 26.66
C SER A 139 -17.34 10.37 28.03
N GLY A 140 -18.64 10.44 28.35
CA GLY A 140 -19.13 10.72 29.71
C GLY A 140 -18.90 9.57 30.69
N LEU A 141 -18.05 8.61 30.30
CA LEU A 141 -17.71 7.43 31.07
C LEU A 141 -16.64 7.76 32.12
N PRO A 142 -16.58 7.02 33.23
CA PRO A 142 -15.52 7.17 34.21
C PRO A 142 -14.14 7.10 33.58
N ALA A 143 -13.24 7.95 34.06
CA ALA A 143 -11.86 8.02 33.63
C ALA A 143 -11.20 6.62 33.55
N GLY A 144 -10.93 6.14 32.33
CA GLY A 144 -10.22 4.88 32.09
C GLY A 144 -11.12 3.65 31.88
N SER A 145 -12.44 3.84 31.87
CA SER A 145 -13.38 2.79 31.47
C SER A 145 -13.47 2.72 29.94
N THR A 146 -13.49 1.49 29.43
CA THR A 146 -13.72 1.19 28.01
C THR A 146 -15.15 0.64 27.88
N PRO A 147 -15.96 1.08 26.90
CA PRO A 147 -17.26 0.47 26.62
C PRO A 147 -17.15 -1.04 26.48
N ALA A 148 -18.16 -1.78 26.98
CA ALA A 148 -18.18 -3.25 26.93
C ALA A 148 -18.06 -3.80 25.49
N GLU A 149 -18.61 -3.08 24.50
CA GLU A 149 -18.49 -3.44 23.09
C GLU A 149 -17.05 -3.43 22.54
N PHE A 150 -16.09 -2.83 23.24
CA PHE A 150 -14.68 -2.76 22.84
C PHE A 150 -13.75 -3.61 23.72
N GLU A 151 -14.30 -4.49 24.55
CA GLU A 151 -13.53 -5.36 25.44
C GLU A 151 -12.45 -6.17 24.68
N GLU A 152 -12.73 -6.62 23.46
CA GLU A 152 -11.79 -7.37 22.60
C GLU A 152 -10.52 -6.58 22.19
N PHE A 153 -10.50 -5.26 22.40
CA PHE A 153 -9.36 -4.38 22.10
C PHE A 153 -8.68 -3.85 23.37
N THR A 154 -9.11 -4.31 24.54
CA THR A 154 -8.49 -3.97 25.82
C THR A 154 -7.32 -4.90 26.13
N GLY A 155 -6.24 -4.34 26.68
CA GLY A 155 -5.04 -5.08 27.04
C GLY A 155 -3.84 -4.84 26.12
N LYS A 156 -2.66 -5.20 26.62
CA LYS A 156 -1.38 -4.92 25.96
C LYS A 156 -1.31 -5.63 24.60
N GLY A 157 -1.18 -4.85 23.53
CA GLY A 157 -1.07 -5.35 22.16
C GLY A 157 -2.37 -5.88 21.56
N GLN A 158 -3.52 -5.60 22.18
CA GLN A 158 -4.86 -5.93 21.63
C GLN A 158 -5.50 -4.74 20.92
N ASP A 159 -4.92 -3.56 21.02
CA ASP A 159 -5.46 -2.28 20.59
C ASP A 159 -5.26 -2.01 19.08
N THR A 160 -5.26 -3.08 18.29
CA THR A 160 -5.05 -3.17 16.85
C THR A 160 -5.99 -4.21 16.23
N TRP A 161 -6.34 -4.04 14.96
CA TRP A 161 -7.12 -5.02 14.20
C TRP A 161 -6.32 -6.31 13.93
N THR A 162 -5.00 -6.21 13.80
CA THR A 162 -4.10 -7.35 13.60
C THR A 162 -2.82 -7.22 14.40
N LYS A 163 -2.32 -8.34 14.92
CA LYS A 163 -1.02 -8.45 15.61
C LYS A 163 0.14 -8.77 14.66
N LEU A 164 -0.16 -9.06 13.40
CA LEU A 164 0.85 -9.45 12.43
C LEU A 164 1.63 -8.22 11.95
N SER A 165 2.95 -8.38 11.87
CA SER A 165 3.82 -7.42 11.19
C SER A 165 3.49 -7.35 9.69
N LEU A 166 3.97 -6.32 8.97
CA LEU A 166 3.83 -6.28 7.50
C LEU A 166 4.50 -7.50 6.82
N PRO A 167 5.76 -7.87 7.14
CA PRO A 167 6.35 -9.10 6.58
C PRO A 167 5.53 -10.36 6.86
N SER A 168 4.96 -10.49 8.07
CA SER A 168 4.09 -11.62 8.40
C SER A 168 2.81 -11.64 7.56
N ARG A 169 2.21 -10.48 7.30
CA ARG A 169 1.04 -10.36 6.40
C ARG A 169 1.39 -10.75 4.96
N ILE A 170 2.51 -10.25 4.44
CA ILE A 170 3.02 -10.61 3.10
C ILE A 170 3.23 -12.13 2.98
N ASN A 171 3.85 -12.75 3.99
CA ASN A 171 4.05 -14.19 4.01
C ASN A 171 2.71 -14.96 3.99
N ARG A 172 1.71 -14.50 4.74
CA ARG A 172 0.36 -15.11 4.72
C ARG A 172 -0.32 -14.97 3.35
N VAL A 173 -0.16 -13.83 2.69
CA VAL A 173 -0.63 -13.65 1.31
C VAL A 173 0.06 -14.64 0.37
N GLY A 174 1.39 -14.77 0.44
CA GLY A 174 2.13 -15.70 -0.40
C GLY A 174 1.76 -17.18 -0.18
N GLN A 175 1.38 -17.55 1.04
CA GLN A 175 0.88 -18.89 1.37
C GLN A 175 -0.54 -19.15 0.82
N ALA A 176 -1.39 -18.12 0.79
CA ALA A 176 -2.80 -18.25 0.41
C ALA A 176 -3.06 -18.05 -1.09
N ALA A 177 -2.41 -17.06 -1.70
CA ALA A 177 -2.61 -16.68 -3.11
C ALA A 177 -1.40 -16.99 -4.00
N GLY A 178 -0.38 -17.65 -3.46
CA GLY A 178 0.77 -18.13 -4.22
C GLY A 178 2.01 -17.22 -4.17
N ARG A 179 3.14 -17.79 -4.57
CA ARG A 179 4.48 -17.18 -4.43
C ARG A 179 4.61 -15.84 -5.15
N LYS A 180 4.01 -15.70 -6.34
CA LYS A 180 4.08 -14.48 -7.16
C LYS A 180 3.47 -13.27 -6.42
N ALA A 181 2.27 -13.43 -5.84
CA ALA A 181 1.64 -12.40 -5.02
C ALA A 181 2.52 -11.96 -3.84
N GLY A 182 3.03 -12.94 -3.08
CA GLY A 182 3.90 -12.67 -1.93
C GLY A 182 5.22 -11.97 -2.29
N SER A 183 5.90 -12.42 -3.36
CA SER A 183 7.19 -11.85 -3.76
C SER A 183 7.08 -10.41 -4.27
N ARG A 184 6.00 -10.09 -5.00
CA ARG A 184 5.72 -8.73 -5.48
C ARG A 184 5.48 -7.76 -4.33
N LEU A 185 4.65 -8.16 -3.35
CA LEU A 185 4.44 -7.35 -2.15
C LEU A 185 5.73 -7.20 -1.32
N LEU A 186 6.56 -8.25 -1.26
CA LEU A 186 7.85 -8.18 -0.57
C LEU A 186 8.82 -7.21 -1.25
N ALA A 187 8.89 -7.22 -2.59
CA ALA A 187 9.70 -6.28 -3.36
C ALA A 187 9.27 -4.83 -3.08
N ALA A 188 7.96 -4.55 -3.17
CA ALA A 188 7.42 -3.22 -2.84
C ALA A 188 7.78 -2.77 -1.42
N TYR A 189 7.61 -3.66 -0.44
CA TYR A 189 7.97 -3.40 0.96
C TYR A 189 9.46 -3.07 1.11
N ALA A 190 10.33 -3.87 0.50
CA ALA A 190 11.78 -3.71 0.59
C ALA A 190 12.26 -2.38 -0.02
N LEU A 191 11.63 -1.94 -1.12
CA LEU A 191 12.01 -0.73 -1.84
C LEU A 191 11.64 0.56 -1.09
N ILE A 192 10.46 0.62 -0.46
CA ILE A 192 9.95 1.89 0.09
C ILE A 192 9.98 1.97 1.61
N TYR A 193 9.76 0.87 2.33
CA TYR A 193 9.28 0.94 3.72
C TYR A 193 10.30 1.58 4.67
N SER A 194 11.56 1.13 4.63
CA SER A 194 12.62 1.61 5.53
C SER A 194 12.96 3.08 5.25
N VAL A 195 13.29 3.41 4.00
CA VAL A 195 13.67 4.78 3.59
C VAL A 195 12.53 5.77 3.85
N SER A 196 11.30 5.44 3.46
CA SER A 196 10.17 6.34 3.71
C SER A 196 9.94 6.57 5.21
N SER A 197 10.17 5.58 6.07
CA SER A 197 10.11 5.76 7.54
C SER A 197 11.07 6.83 8.02
N GLU A 198 12.31 6.74 7.56
CA GLU A 198 13.36 7.68 7.93
C GLU A 198 13.02 9.10 7.43
N VAL A 199 12.48 9.23 6.22
CA VAL A 199 12.08 10.52 5.61
C VAL A 199 10.86 11.14 6.33
N ILE A 200 9.84 10.34 6.63
CA ILE A 200 8.59 10.77 7.29
C ILE A 200 8.88 11.27 8.70
N HIS A 201 9.73 10.54 9.45
CA HIS A 201 10.08 10.91 10.81
C HIS A 201 11.13 12.03 10.89
N GLY A 202 11.65 12.51 9.75
CA GLY A 202 12.65 13.58 9.73
C GLY A 202 13.95 13.18 10.44
N SER A 203 14.28 11.89 10.41
CA SER A 203 15.52 11.38 11.00
C SER A 203 16.76 11.99 10.34
N PRO A 204 17.91 12.07 11.03
CA PRO A 204 19.15 12.51 10.40
C PRO A 204 19.53 11.70 9.16
N PHE A 205 19.32 10.38 9.18
CA PHE A 205 19.55 9.53 8.01
C PHE A 205 18.57 9.84 6.88
N GLY A 206 17.26 9.95 7.13
CA GLY A 206 16.27 10.22 6.10
C GLY A 206 16.42 11.59 5.44
N VAL A 207 16.75 12.61 6.24
CA VAL A 207 17.07 13.96 5.73
C VAL A 207 18.34 13.89 4.89
N SER A 208 19.41 13.26 5.40
CA SER A 208 20.65 13.07 4.66
C SER A 208 20.41 12.30 3.35
N TYR A 209 19.77 11.14 3.40
CA TYR A 209 19.41 10.34 2.23
C TYR A 209 18.67 11.18 1.18
N PHE A 210 17.62 11.90 1.56
CA PHE A 210 16.86 12.69 0.58
C PHE A 210 17.72 13.78 -0.10
N TYR A 211 18.50 14.54 0.68
CA TYR A 211 19.29 15.66 0.15
C TYR A 211 20.65 15.26 -0.42
N SER A 212 21.20 14.12 -0.01
CA SER A 212 22.60 13.74 -0.23
C SER A 212 22.82 12.32 -0.72
N ALA A 213 21.79 11.50 -0.98
CA ALA A 213 21.97 10.14 -1.52
C ALA A 213 22.74 10.10 -2.85
N ARG A 214 22.98 11.26 -3.48
CA ARG A 214 23.84 11.41 -4.66
C ARG A 214 24.86 12.56 -4.56
N ALA A 215 25.12 13.08 -3.35
CA ALA A 215 26.03 14.20 -3.08
C ALA A 215 25.98 15.31 -4.16
N PRO A 216 24.80 15.89 -4.44
CA PRO A 216 24.66 16.83 -5.55
C PRO A 216 25.56 18.06 -5.30
N ALA A 217 26.43 18.36 -6.27
CA ALA A 217 27.30 19.53 -6.26
C ALA A 217 26.55 20.81 -6.70
N SER A 218 25.31 20.70 -7.18
CA SER A 218 24.47 21.82 -7.60
C SER A 218 22.96 21.57 -7.43
N VAL A 219 22.16 22.63 -7.53
CA VAL A 219 20.69 22.55 -7.53
C VAL A 219 20.18 21.72 -8.70
N GLU A 220 20.80 21.83 -9.87
CA GLU A 220 20.41 21.07 -11.07
C GLU A 220 20.66 19.56 -10.86
N GLU A 221 21.80 19.20 -10.28
CA GLU A 221 22.10 17.80 -9.93
C GLU A 221 21.13 17.24 -8.89
N PHE A 222 20.74 18.05 -7.91
CA PHE A 222 19.71 17.67 -6.95
C PHE A 222 18.36 17.43 -7.63
N GLN A 223 17.93 18.33 -8.53
CA GLN A 223 16.69 18.14 -9.30
C GLN A 223 16.74 16.87 -10.16
N LYS A 224 17.85 16.58 -10.83
CA LYS A 224 18.06 15.33 -11.59
C LYS A 224 18.04 14.10 -10.69
N ALA A 225 18.65 14.17 -9.50
CA ALA A 225 18.61 13.08 -8.54
C ALA A 225 17.19 12.75 -8.09
N THR A 226 16.34 13.77 -7.90
CA THR A 226 14.93 13.55 -7.51
C THR A 226 14.07 12.92 -8.60
N VAL A 227 14.44 13.02 -9.89
CA VAL A 227 13.74 12.27 -10.96
C VAL A 227 13.88 10.78 -10.74
N HIS A 228 15.09 10.30 -10.44
CA HIS A 228 15.30 8.89 -10.15
C HIS A 228 14.60 8.45 -8.85
N GLN A 229 14.52 9.32 -7.83
CA GLN A 229 13.73 9.00 -6.62
C GLN A 229 12.24 8.81 -6.94
N VAL A 230 11.70 9.60 -7.88
CA VAL A 230 10.34 9.38 -8.39
C VAL A 230 10.24 8.02 -9.09
N GLU A 231 11.21 7.65 -9.92
CA GLU A 231 11.22 6.32 -10.56
C GLU A 231 11.29 5.17 -9.54
N ASP A 232 12.15 5.26 -8.53
CA ASP A 232 12.24 4.27 -7.45
C ASP A 232 10.88 4.12 -6.72
N ILE A 233 10.19 5.25 -6.49
CA ILE A 233 8.85 5.27 -5.91
C ILE A 233 7.83 4.58 -6.83
N LEU A 234 7.86 4.88 -8.13
CA LEU A 234 6.96 4.29 -9.12
C LEU A 234 7.15 2.77 -9.21
N VAL A 235 8.40 2.28 -9.19
CA VAL A 235 8.70 0.84 -9.16
C VAL A 235 8.13 0.20 -7.89
N ALA A 236 8.32 0.82 -6.72
CA ALA A 236 7.80 0.28 -5.46
C ALA A 236 6.27 0.16 -5.47
N VAL A 237 5.53 1.17 -5.97
CA VAL A 237 4.08 1.12 -6.03
C VAL A 237 3.58 0.17 -7.14
N ALA A 238 4.33 0.00 -8.23
CA ALA A 238 4.01 -0.96 -9.29
C ALA A 238 4.07 -2.41 -8.78
N HIS A 239 5.10 -2.73 -7.98
CA HIS A 239 5.19 -4.02 -7.29
C HIS A 239 4.04 -4.24 -6.30
N ALA A 240 3.62 -3.20 -5.58
CA ALA A 240 2.52 -3.31 -4.61
C ALA A 240 1.18 -3.55 -5.30
N ALA A 241 0.89 -2.80 -6.36
CA ALA A 241 -0.30 -2.98 -7.18
C ALA A 241 -0.33 -4.39 -7.79
N ALA A 242 0.77 -4.85 -8.40
CA ALA A 242 0.89 -6.21 -8.94
C ALA A 242 0.63 -7.28 -7.86
N GLY A 243 1.21 -7.11 -6.67
CA GLY A 243 1.01 -8.02 -5.55
C GLY A 243 -0.46 -8.11 -5.10
N TYR A 244 -1.15 -6.98 -5.00
CA TYR A 244 -2.59 -6.95 -4.68
C TYR A 244 -3.44 -7.57 -5.80
N LEU A 245 -3.23 -7.17 -7.05
CA LEU A 245 -4.00 -7.66 -8.20
C LEU A 245 -3.83 -9.18 -8.36
N SER A 246 -2.60 -9.66 -8.27
CA SER A 246 -2.29 -11.09 -8.26
C SER A 246 -3.02 -11.81 -7.13
N THR A 247 -3.05 -11.23 -5.92
CA THR A 247 -3.79 -11.80 -4.79
C THR A 247 -5.28 -11.89 -5.08
N PHE A 248 -5.90 -10.78 -5.50
CA PHE A 248 -7.33 -10.68 -5.71
C PHE A 248 -7.84 -11.63 -6.80
N PHE A 249 -7.18 -11.67 -7.95
CA PHE A 249 -7.61 -12.52 -9.06
C PHE A 249 -7.29 -14.00 -8.84
N THR A 250 -6.12 -14.32 -8.29
CA THR A 250 -5.74 -15.72 -8.03
C THR A 250 -6.62 -16.34 -6.94
N TYR A 251 -6.90 -15.61 -5.87
CA TYR A 251 -7.72 -16.11 -4.77
C TYR A 251 -9.17 -16.39 -5.18
N GLN A 252 -9.66 -15.75 -6.25
CA GLN A 252 -11.00 -15.93 -6.80
C GLN A 252 -11.03 -16.73 -8.11
N SER A 253 -9.90 -17.34 -8.50
CA SER A 253 -9.77 -18.15 -9.72
C SER A 253 -10.19 -17.42 -11.01
N MET A 254 -9.90 -16.12 -11.11
CA MET A 254 -10.21 -15.30 -12.29
C MET A 254 -9.10 -15.39 -13.35
N GLU A 255 -8.98 -16.55 -14.00
CA GLU A 255 -7.83 -16.91 -14.86
C GLU A 255 -7.46 -15.85 -15.92
N VAL A 256 -8.45 -15.28 -16.62
CA VAL A 256 -8.22 -14.23 -17.62
C VAL A 256 -7.59 -12.97 -17.00
N ALA A 257 -8.04 -12.58 -15.82
CA ALA A 257 -7.50 -11.43 -15.11
C ALA A 257 -6.12 -11.72 -14.50
N VAL A 258 -5.87 -12.97 -14.06
CA VAL A 258 -4.53 -13.44 -13.64
C VAL A 258 -3.54 -13.34 -14.80
N ALA A 259 -3.93 -13.78 -16.01
CA ALA A 259 -3.08 -13.69 -17.19
C ALA A 259 -2.76 -12.23 -17.56
N ALA A 260 -3.77 -11.36 -17.57
CA ALA A 260 -3.57 -9.93 -17.84
C ALA A 260 -2.66 -9.25 -16.81
N GLU A 261 -2.84 -9.57 -15.52
CA GLU A 261 -1.95 -9.07 -14.46
C GLU A 261 -0.51 -9.54 -14.68
N GLN A 262 -0.32 -10.81 -15.04
CA GLN A 262 1.00 -11.38 -15.30
C GLN A 262 1.69 -10.73 -16.51
N ASP A 263 0.94 -10.42 -17.58
CA ASP A 263 1.47 -9.72 -18.75
C ASP A 263 1.96 -8.32 -18.39
N ILE A 264 1.18 -7.59 -17.59
CA ILE A 264 1.58 -6.27 -17.07
C ILE A 264 2.82 -6.40 -16.19
N PHE A 265 2.89 -7.41 -15.32
CA PHE A 265 4.06 -7.64 -14.48
C PHE A 265 5.32 -7.99 -15.29
N ASN A 266 5.18 -8.74 -16.39
CA ASN A 266 6.30 -9.04 -17.27
C ASN A 266 6.88 -7.78 -17.92
N LYS A 267 6.06 -6.76 -18.21
CA LYS A 267 6.54 -5.44 -18.64
C LYS A 267 7.38 -4.76 -17.54
N LEU A 268 6.99 -4.89 -16.26
CA LEU A 268 7.76 -4.34 -15.14
C LEU A 268 9.14 -4.99 -15.06
N MET A 269 9.20 -6.33 -15.16
CA MET A 269 10.47 -7.06 -15.16
C MET A 269 11.36 -6.65 -16.32
N ALA A 270 10.81 -6.48 -17.51
CA ALA A 270 11.56 -5.99 -18.67
C ALA A 270 12.11 -4.57 -18.45
N ILE A 271 11.34 -3.67 -17.83
CA ILE A 271 11.79 -2.32 -17.46
C ILE A 271 12.94 -2.38 -16.44
N GLU A 272 12.87 -3.30 -15.48
CA GLU A 272 13.90 -3.51 -14.46
C GLU A 272 15.11 -4.33 -14.96
N GLY A 273 15.10 -4.80 -16.21
CA GLY A 273 16.17 -5.60 -16.80
C GLY A 273 16.26 -7.03 -16.24
N VAL A 274 15.13 -7.57 -15.77
CA VAL A 274 14.97 -8.94 -15.24
C VAL A 274 14.19 -9.78 -16.24
N ASP A 275 14.62 -11.03 -16.46
CA ASP A 275 13.91 -11.95 -17.36
C ASP A 275 12.46 -12.18 -16.89
N PRO A 276 11.45 -12.12 -17.79
CA PRO A 276 10.05 -12.38 -17.46
C PRO A 276 9.80 -13.76 -16.81
N GLN A 277 8.78 -13.86 -15.93
CA GLN A 277 8.46 -15.06 -15.12
C GLN A 277 7.02 -15.56 -15.26
#